data_AF-A0A0S8J327-F1
#
_entry.id   AF-A0A0S8J327-F1
#
_cell.length_a   1.000
_cell.length_b   1.000
_cell.length_c   1.000
_cell.angle_alpha   90.00
_cell.angle_beta   90.00
_cell.angle_gamma   90.00
#
_symmetry.space_group_name_H-M   'P 1'
#
loop_
_entity.id
_entity.type
_entity.pdbx_description
1 polymer ?
#
loop_
_entity_poly.entity_id
_entity_poly.type
_entity_poly.pdbx_seq_one_letter_code
_entity_poly.pdbx_strand_id
1 'polypeptide(L)'
;MKNKKNKGEAGLNTIIGKGSIIEGTIQVEGEIRIEGTIKGKISSTETLTVGNGGVLEADLDTKVAVIGGNVTGNVVATEKIELQSKAVVEGEITTKNLIVEEGAIFQGKCNMKDTPQLPGE
;
A
#
# COMPACT_ATOMS: atom_id res chain seq x y z
N MET A 1 24.76 -31.69 1.12
CA MET A 1 23.53 -31.06 1.66
C MET A 1 23.55 -29.58 1.27
N LYS A 2 22.77 -29.15 0.27
CA LYS A 2 22.61 -27.73 -0.08
C LYS A 2 21.16 -27.35 0.23
N ASN A 3 20.99 -26.54 1.28
CA ASN A 3 19.71 -26.06 1.79
C ASN A 3 19.03 -25.22 0.70
N LYS A 4 18.04 -25.80 0.00
CA LYS A 4 17.06 -25.03 -0.77
C LYS A 4 16.23 -24.27 0.26
N LYS A 5 16.49 -22.97 0.43
CA LYS A 5 15.53 -22.06 1.06
C LYS A 5 14.24 -22.20 0.24
N ASN A 6 13.22 -22.82 0.82
CA ASN A 6 11.87 -22.75 0.30
C ASN A 6 11.54 -21.25 0.18
N LYS A 7 11.37 -20.76 -1.05
CA LYS A 7 10.55 -19.57 -1.29
C LYS A 7 9.19 -19.94 -0.70
N GLY A 8 8.90 -19.42 0.50
CA GLY A 8 7.59 -19.54 1.11
C GLY A 8 6.56 -19.13 0.09
N GLU A 9 5.45 -19.86 0.04
CA GLU A 9 4.35 -19.64 -0.89
C GLU A 9 4.01 -18.16 -0.95
N ALA A 10 4.35 -17.51 -2.07
CA ALA A 10 3.86 -16.18 -2.40
C ALA A 10 2.39 -16.32 -2.74
N GLY A 11 1.59 -16.44 -1.68
CA GLY A 11 0.14 -16.48 -1.72
C GLY A 11 -0.38 -15.37 -0.83
N LEU A 12 -1.51 -14.79 -1.23
CA LEU A 12 -2.30 -13.89 -0.40
C LEU A 12 -2.47 -14.51 1.00
N ASN A 13 -1.80 -13.93 1.99
CA ASN A 13 -1.83 -14.44 3.35
C ASN A 13 -3.15 -14.03 4.03
N THR A 14 -3.55 -12.77 3.87
CA THR A 14 -4.69 -12.19 4.59
C THR A 14 -5.66 -11.48 3.64
N ILE A 15 -6.96 -11.73 3.81
CA ILE A 15 -8.04 -11.03 3.10
C ILE A 15 -9.03 -10.48 4.12
N ILE A 16 -9.24 -9.17 4.09
CA ILE A 16 -10.28 -8.47 4.85
C ILE A 16 -11.40 -8.11 3.88
N GLY A 17 -12.55 -8.78 4.02
CA GLY A 17 -13.66 -8.70 3.09
C GLY A 17 -14.50 -7.43 3.23
N LYS A 18 -15.41 -7.24 2.26
CA LYS A 18 -16.42 -6.18 2.30
C LYS A 18 -17.32 -6.33 3.53
N GLY A 19 -17.70 -5.19 4.12
CA GLY A 19 -18.55 -5.14 5.31
C GLY A 19 -17.79 -5.35 6.63
N SER A 20 -16.50 -5.68 6.60
CA SER A 20 -15.65 -5.65 7.79
C SER A 20 -15.37 -4.20 8.21
N ILE A 21 -15.49 -3.93 9.52
CA ILE A 21 -15.13 -2.67 10.15
C ILE A 21 -14.11 -3.00 11.25
N ILE A 22 -12.92 -2.39 11.17
CA ILE A 22 -11.83 -2.64 12.12
C ILE A 22 -11.27 -1.31 12.60
N GLU A 23 -11.06 -1.17 13.90
CA GLU A 23 -10.38 -0.04 14.51
C GLU A 23 -9.17 -0.53 15.31
N GLY A 24 -7.97 -0.01 15.00
CA GLY A 24 -6.74 -0.38 15.71
C GLY A 24 -5.55 -0.63 14.78
N THR A 25 -4.66 -1.54 15.23
CA THR A 25 -3.40 -1.85 14.53
C THR A 25 -3.45 -3.25 13.94
N ILE A 26 -3.11 -3.37 12.66
CA ILE A 26 -3.03 -4.64 11.91
C ILE A 26 -1.58 -4.83 11.46
N GLN A 27 -1.01 -6.00 11.76
CA GLN A 27 0.34 -6.36 11.33
C GLN A 27 0.29 -7.72 10.62
N VAL A 28 0.81 -7.78 9.40
CA VAL A 28 0.84 -9.00 8.58
C VAL A 28 2.25 -9.27 8.08
N GLU A 29 2.76 -10.46 8.36
CA GLU A 29 3.95 -10.99 7.70
C GLU A 29 3.53 -11.63 6.37
N GLY A 30 3.71 -10.91 5.27
CA GLY A 30 3.26 -11.31 3.93
C GLY A 30 2.21 -10.37 3.34
N GLU A 31 1.45 -10.86 2.37
CA GLU A 31 0.50 -10.06 1.60
C GLU A 31 -0.86 -9.91 2.29
N ILE A 32 -1.45 -8.71 2.18
CA ILE A 32 -2.79 -8.41 2.67
C ILE A 32 -3.63 -7.73 1.59
N ARG A 33 -4.89 -8.16 1.45
CA ARG A 33 -5.90 -7.49 0.63
C ARG A 33 -7.06 -7.00 1.49
N ILE A 34 -7.49 -5.76 1.28
CA ILE A 34 -8.54 -5.12 2.06
C ILE A 34 -9.64 -4.61 1.13
N GLU A 35 -10.88 -5.00 1.40
CA GLU A 35 -12.09 -4.49 0.74
C GLU A 35 -13.13 -3.95 1.74
N GLY A 36 -12.74 -3.75 3.01
CA GLY A 36 -13.59 -3.22 4.09
C GLY A 36 -13.17 -1.83 4.58
N THR A 37 -13.72 -1.42 5.73
CA THR A 37 -13.43 -0.13 6.37
C THR A 37 -12.46 -0.32 7.53
N ILE A 38 -11.34 0.42 7.56
CA ILE A 38 -10.36 0.33 8.65
C ILE A 38 -9.94 1.71 9.09
N LYS A 39 -9.86 1.90 10.41
CA LYS A 39 -9.29 3.10 11.04
C LYS A 39 -8.09 2.71 11.91
N GLY A 40 -6.94 3.36 11.73
CA GLY A 40 -5.76 3.15 12.58
C GLY A 40 -4.46 2.94 11.80
N LYS A 41 -3.78 1.81 12.01
CA LYS A 41 -2.47 1.56 11.38
C LYS A 41 -2.39 0.15 10.79
N ILE A 42 -1.83 0.03 9.59
CA ILE A 42 -1.69 -1.23 8.89
C ILE A 42 -0.24 -1.39 8.43
N SER A 43 0.39 -2.51 8.77
CA SER A 43 1.73 -2.84 8.28
C SER A 43 1.78 -4.22 7.64
N SER A 44 2.43 -4.32 6.49
CA SER A 44 2.66 -5.58 5.77
C SER A 44 4.11 -5.67 5.33
N THR A 45 4.74 -6.84 5.46
CA THR A 45 6.13 -7.03 5.00
C THR A 45 6.26 -7.16 3.47
N GLU A 46 5.16 -7.44 2.76
CA GLU A 46 5.13 -7.60 1.30
C GLU A 46 4.13 -6.63 0.66
N THR A 47 3.11 -7.13 -0.05
CA THR A 47 2.14 -6.28 -0.77
C THR A 47 0.90 -6.01 0.07
N LEU A 48 0.55 -4.73 0.22
CA LEU A 48 -0.73 -4.27 0.75
C LEU A 48 -1.62 -3.80 -0.41
N THR A 49 -2.75 -4.48 -0.62
CA THR A 49 -3.73 -4.12 -1.65
C THR A 49 -5.00 -3.56 -1.02
N VAL A 50 -5.38 -2.35 -1.40
CA VAL A 50 -6.69 -1.75 -1.11
C VAL A 50 -7.56 -1.93 -2.33
N GLY A 51 -8.52 -2.85 -2.29
CA GLY A 51 -9.46 -3.02 -3.39
C GLY A 51 -10.45 -1.86 -3.49
N ASN A 52 -11.24 -1.81 -4.57
CA ASN A 52 -12.19 -0.73 -4.83
C ASN A 52 -13.25 -0.51 -3.73
N GLY A 53 -13.53 -1.52 -2.90
CA GLY A 53 -14.44 -1.41 -1.76
C GLY A 53 -13.76 -0.95 -0.46
N GLY A 54 -12.43 -0.84 -0.45
CA GLY A 54 -11.65 -0.46 0.71
C GLY A 54 -11.78 1.03 1.04
N VAL A 55 -12.01 1.34 2.31
CA VAL A 55 -12.03 2.71 2.85
C VAL A 55 -11.15 2.74 4.08
N LEU A 56 -9.98 3.34 3.97
CA LEU A 56 -8.96 3.35 5.01
C LEU A 56 -8.75 4.77 5.53
N GLU A 57 -9.00 4.99 6.82
CA GLU A 57 -8.53 6.16 7.56
C GLU A 57 -7.32 5.71 8.41
N ALA A 58 -6.18 5.49 7.75
CA ALA A 58 -5.08 4.78 8.37
C ALA A 58 -3.71 5.13 7.78
N ASP A 59 -2.69 4.96 8.63
CA ASP A 59 -1.29 4.95 8.19
C ASP A 59 -0.90 3.55 7.69
N LEU A 60 -0.29 3.50 6.51
CA LEU A 60 0.11 2.26 5.82
C LEU A 60 1.64 2.18 5.74
N ASP A 61 2.20 1.05 6.16
CA ASP A 61 3.63 0.73 6.03
C ASP A 61 3.79 -0.61 5.29
N THR A 62 4.43 -0.59 4.13
CA THR A 62 4.53 -1.78 3.30
C THR A 62 5.75 -1.78 2.38
N LYS A 63 5.96 -2.88 1.66
CA LYS A 63 6.96 -2.94 0.58
C LYS A 63 6.37 -2.42 -0.72
N VAL A 64 5.18 -2.90 -1.07
CA VAL A 64 4.42 -2.46 -2.24
C VAL A 64 2.99 -2.14 -1.82
N ALA A 65 2.52 -0.93 -2.15
CA ALA A 65 1.11 -0.56 -2.00
C ALA A 65 0.41 -0.55 -3.36
N VAL A 66 -0.72 -1.25 -3.48
CA VAL A 66 -1.62 -1.17 -4.62
C VAL A 66 -2.95 -0.65 -4.12
N ILE A 67 -3.34 0.55 -4.56
CA ILE A 67 -4.52 1.25 -4.06
C ILE A 67 -5.51 1.39 -5.21
N GLY A 68 -6.69 0.78 -5.07
CA GLY A 68 -7.84 0.99 -5.96
C GLY A 68 -9.09 1.51 -5.24
N GLY A 69 -9.02 1.66 -3.92
CA GLY A 69 -10.07 2.25 -3.07
C GLY A 69 -9.71 3.62 -2.52
N ASN A 70 -10.28 3.96 -1.36
CA ASN A 70 -10.08 5.25 -0.71
C ASN A 70 -9.11 5.12 0.47
N VAL A 71 -8.11 6.00 0.55
CA VAL A 71 -7.14 6.06 1.64
C VAL A 71 -6.97 7.50 2.09
N THR A 72 -7.19 7.75 3.38
CA THR A 72 -6.89 9.00 4.07
C THR A 72 -5.85 8.71 5.15
N GLY A 73 -4.64 9.21 4.98
CA GLY A 73 -3.51 8.94 5.89
C GLY A 73 -2.16 8.86 5.17
N ASN A 74 -1.11 8.50 5.91
CA ASN A 74 0.23 8.42 5.35
C ASN A 74 0.48 7.03 4.72
N VAL A 75 1.03 6.99 3.52
CA VAL A 75 1.38 5.74 2.83
C VAL A 75 2.88 5.67 2.62
N VAL A 76 3.54 4.76 3.32
CA VAL A 76 4.97 4.49 3.17
C VAL A 76 5.12 3.14 2.49
N ALA A 77 5.67 3.14 1.28
CA ALA A 77 6.06 1.91 0.59
C ALA A 77 7.54 1.95 0.21
N THR A 78 8.30 0.92 0.62
CA THR A 78 9.75 0.92 0.41
C THR A 78 10.18 0.71 -1.05
N GLU A 79 9.32 0.13 -1.90
CA GLU A 79 9.63 -0.14 -3.31
C GLU A 79 8.70 0.60 -4.28
N LYS A 80 7.38 0.47 -4.11
CA LYS A 80 6.40 0.97 -5.08
C LYS A 80 5.06 1.35 -4.44
N ILE A 81 4.47 2.46 -4.88
CA ILE A 81 3.06 2.78 -4.73
C ILE A 81 2.41 2.81 -6.10
N GLU A 82 1.28 2.12 -6.25
CA GLU A 82 0.47 2.09 -7.46
C GLU A 82 -0.95 2.56 -7.13
N LEU A 83 -1.36 3.66 -7.73
CA LEU A 83 -2.72 4.19 -7.65
C LEU A 83 -3.47 3.77 -8.89
N GLN A 84 -4.44 2.87 -8.74
CA GLN A 84 -5.28 2.38 -9.82
C GLN A 84 -6.33 3.42 -10.20
N SER A 85 -6.97 3.25 -11.36
CA SER A 85 -7.93 4.21 -11.95
C SER A 85 -9.08 4.71 -11.07
N LYS A 86 -9.45 4.00 -9.99
CA LYS A 86 -10.47 4.43 -9.00
C LYS A 86 -9.89 4.90 -7.66
N ALA A 87 -8.57 5.06 -7.67
CA ALA A 87 -7.72 5.69 -6.69
C ALA A 87 -8.32 6.93 -6.04
N VAL A 88 -8.53 6.98 -4.73
CA VAL A 88 -8.60 8.27 -4.01
C VAL A 88 -7.67 8.22 -2.82
N VAL A 89 -6.60 9.00 -2.87
CA VAL A 89 -5.61 9.09 -1.79
C VAL A 89 -5.48 10.53 -1.32
N GLU A 90 -5.76 10.75 -0.04
CA GLU A 90 -5.56 12.02 0.65
C GLU A 90 -4.52 11.86 1.77
N GLY A 91 -3.37 12.52 1.65
CA GLY A 91 -2.31 12.43 2.66
C GLY A 91 -0.89 12.51 2.10
N GLU A 92 0.07 11.98 2.85
CA GLU A 92 1.47 11.97 2.45
C GLU A 92 1.90 10.59 1.97
N ILE A 93 2.49 10.53 0.78
CA ILE A 93 3.05 9.29 0.23
C ILE A 93 4.57 9.36 0.20
N THR A 94 5.21 8.26 0.57
CA THR A 94 6.67 8.12 0.54
C THR A 94 7.04 6.82 -0.15
N THR A 95 7.71 6.90 -1.29
CA THR A 95 8.06 5.71 -2.09
C THR A 95 9.24 5.93 -3.02
N LYS A 96 9.82 4.85 -3.56
CA LYS A 96 10.84 4.94 -4.62
C LYS A 96 10.23 5.04 -6.01
N ASN A 97 9.12 4.35 -6.24
CA ASN A 97 8.42 4.35 -7.53
C ASN A 97 6.94 4.65 -7.29
N LEU A 98 6.42 5.64 -8.00
CA LEU A 98 5.01 5.98 -7.99
C LEU A 98 4.43 5.74 -9.39
N ILE A 99 3.38 4.93 -9.46
CA ILE A 99 2.56 4.74 -10.66
C ILE A 99 1.19 5.32 -10.35
N VAL A 100 0.70 6.19 -11.22
CA VAL A 100 -0.64 6.78 -11.13
C VAL A 100 -1.36 6.49 -12.44
N GLU A 101 -2.39 5.64 -12.39
CA GLU A 101 -3.24 5.36 -13.52
C GLU A 101 -4.19 6.53 -13.81
N GLU A 102 -4.64 6.64 -15.07
CA GLU A 102 -5.66 7.60 -15.46
C GLU A 102 -6.95 7.39 -14.64
N GLY A 103 -7.46 8.50 -14.09
CA GLY A 103 -8.66 8.50 -13.23
C GLY A 103 -8.38 8.48 -11.73
N ALA A 104 -7.15 8.13 -11.32
CA ALA A 104 -6.76 8.21 -9.91
C ALA A 104 -6.70 9.67 -9.42
N ILE A 105 -7.18 9.89 -8.21
CA ILE A 105 -7.11 11.17 -7.50
C ILE A 105 -6.09 11.04 -6.38
N PHE A 106 -5.06 11.88 -6.42
CA PHE A 106 -4.08 12.02 -5.35
C PHE A 106 -4.06 13.47 -4.88
N GLN A 107 -4.35 13.69 -3.61
CA GLN A 107 -4.32 15.00 -2.97
C GLN A 107 -3.41 14.98 -1.74
N GLY A 108 -2.22 15.55 -1.87
CA GLY A 108 -1.32 15.74 -0.75
C GLY A 108 0.13 15.85 -1.16
N LYS A 109 1.02 15.32 -0.31
CA LYS A 109 2.48 15.46 -0.48
C LYS A 109 3.08 14.14 -0.95
N CYS A 110 3.98 14.21 -1.91
CA CYS A 110 4.73 13.05 -2.37
C CYS A 110 6.22 13.26 -2.11
N ASN A 111 6.83 12.31 -1.40
CA ASN A 111 8.25 12.25 -1.14
C ASN A 111 8.87 11.05 -1.85
N MET A 112 9.60 11.31 -2.93
CA MET A 112 10.26 10.28 -3.73
C MET A 112 11.62 9.92 -3.11
N LYS A 113 11.70 8.73 -2.50
CA LYS A 113 12.94 8.14 -2.00
C LYS A 113 13.84 7.77 -3.17
N ASP A 114 15.15 7.96 -3.00
CA ASP A 114 16.18 7.62 -4.00
C ASP A 114 16.01 8.30 -5.36
N THR A 115 15.52 9.55 -5.39
CA THR A 115 15.46 10.34 -6.63
C THR A 115 16.89 10.49 -7.21
N PRO A 116 17.17 10.01 -8.44
CA PRO A 116 18.47 10.23 -9.06
C PRO A 116 18.72 11.74 -9.19
N GLN A 117 19.80 12.23 -8.58
CA GLN A 117 20.21 13.62 -8.80
C GLN A 117 20.61 13.74 -10.27
N LEU A 118 19.84 14.51 -11.04
CA LEU A 118 20.24 14.83 -12.41
C LEU A 118 21.57 15.60 -12.34
N PRO A 119 22.58 15.23 -13.16
CA PRO A 119 23.80 16.02 -13.29
C PRO A 119 23.42 17.45 -13.68
N GLY A 120 23.97 18.45 -12.98
CA GLY A 120 23.67 19.86 -13.22
C GLY A 120 23.97 20.31 -14.65
N GLU A 121 23.12 21.20 -15.17
CA GLU A 121 23.32 21.94 -16.43
C GLU A 121 24.54 22.88 -16.37
#